data_AF-A0A0G4MHQ5-F1
#
_entry.id   AF-A0A0G4MHQ5-F1
#
_cell.length_a   1.000
_cell.length_b   1.000
_cell.length_c   1.000
_cell.angle_alpha   90.00
_cell.angle_beta   90.00
_cell.angle_gamma   90.00
#
_symmetry.space_group_name_H-M   'P 1'
#
loop_
_entity.id
_entity.type
_entity.pdbx_description
1 polymer ?
#
loop_
_entity_poly.entity_id
_entity_poly.type
_entity_poly.pdbx_seq_one_letter_code
_entity_poly.pdbx_strand_id
1 'polypeptide(L)'
;QDGRDYRRYLSKHWMTSAKVQACVDLIKQIRDESDGRAKTLIFSQWTMFLDLMEIALQKDEELKHVGHVRYDGDMNMKDRFKSAQRFRENPRTKLMLISLKAGNAGLNLVQASRVIILDPFWNPFVEMQA
;
A
#
# COMPACT_ATOMS: atom_id res chain seq x y z
N GLN A 1 -21.93 4.08 8.38
CA GLN A 1 -22.54 3.31 7.27
C GLN A 1 -21.94 3.73 5.92
N ASP A 2 -21.59 5.00 5.75
CA ASP A 2 -21.04 5.64 4.55
C ASP A 2 -19.80 4.99 3.88
N GLY A 3 -18.77 4.60 4.65
CA GLY A 3 -17.50 4.11 4.08
C GLY A 3 -17.56 2.78 3.30
N ARG A 4 -18.50 1.88 3.64
CA ARG A 4 -18.69 0.62 2.88
C ARG A 4 -19.36 0.87 1.53
N ASP A 5 -20.25 1.84 1.47
CA ASP A 5 -20.92 2.24 0.23
C ASP A 5 -19.95 2.91 -0.73
N TYR A 6 -19.04 3.75 -0.22
CA TYR A 6 -17.96 4.36 -1.00
C TYR A 6 -17.05 3.32 -1.68
N ARG A 7 -16.53 2.33 -0.94
CA ARG A 7 -15.63 1.32 -1.54
C ARG A 7 -16.33 0.45 -2.58
N ARG A 8 -17.60 0.12 -2.33
CA ARG A 8 -18.44 -0.60 -3.29
C ARG A 8 -18.68 0.22 -4.56
N TYR A 9 -18.94 1.53 -4.40
CA TYR A 9 -19.08 2.45 -5.52
C TYR A 9 -17.80 2.52 -6.35
N LEU A 10 -16.64 2.72 -5.72
CA LEU A 10 -15.36 2.77 -6.43
C LEU A 10 -15.04 1.47 -7.18
N SER A 11 -15.31 0.30 -6.58
CA SER A 11 -15.06 -0.99 -7.24
C SER A 11 -15.99 -1.25 -8.43
N LYS A 12 -17.22 -0.71 -8.39
CA LYS A 12 -18.20 -0.80 -9.49
C LYS A 12 -17.85 0.15 -10.64
N HIS A 13 -17.38 1.36 -10.33
CA HIS A 13 -17.03 2.40 -11.30
C HIS A 13 -15.52 2.55 -11.47
N TRP A 14 -14.79 1.43 -11.37
CA TRP A 14 -13.33 1.43 -11.41
C TRP A 14 -12.83 1.95 -12.76
N MET A 15 -11.98 2.97 -12.70
CA MET A 15 -11.24 3.50 -13.83
C MET A 15 -9.82 3.81 -13.38
N THR A 16 -8.83 3.25 -14.08
CA THR A 16 -7.43 3.49 -13.74
C THR A 16 -7.01 4.91 -14.12
N SER A 17 -6.00 5.44 -13.42
CA SER A 17 -5.32 6.69 -13.78
C SER A 17 -3.88 6.42 -14.16
N ALA A 18 -3.21 7.37 -14.82
CA ALA A 18 -1.80 7.21 -15.21
C ALA A 18 -0.89 6.89 -14.02
N LYS A 19 -1.14 7.48 -12.83
CA LYS A 19 -0.36 7.19 -11.62
C LYS A 19 -0.62 5.79 -11.06
N VAL A 20 -1.88 5.37 -11.02
CA VAL A 20 -2.25 4.02 -10.58
C VAL A 20 -1.62 2.99 -11.50
N GLN A 21 -1.73 3.18 -12.81
CA GLN A 21 -1.15 2.28 -13.80
C GLN A 21 0.38 2.19 -13.65
N ALA A 22 1.07 3.33 -13.59
CA ALA A 22 2.52 3.37 -13.41
C ALA A 22 2.97 2.67 -12.11
N CYS A 23 2.21 2.83 -11.01
CA CYS A 23 2.51 2.12 -9.77
C CYS A 23 2.30 0.61 -9.90
N VAL A 24 1.21 0.17 -10.54
CA VAL A 24 0.95 -1.24 -10.81
C VAL A 24 2.07 -1.84 -11.66
N ASP A 25 2.50 -1.15 -12.72
CA ASP A 25 3.58 -1.61 -13.59
C ASP A 25 4.91 -1.71 -12.82
N LEU A 26 5.21 -0.74 -11.95
CA LEU A 26 6.39 -0.77 -11.08
C LEU A 26 6.33 -1.94 -10.08
N ILE A 27 5.16 -2.25 -9.52
CA ILE A 27 4.97 -3.40 -8.63
C ILE A 27 5.25 -4.71 -9.37
N LYS A 28 4.78 -4.84 -10.62
CA LYS A 28 5.05 -6.01 -11.47
C LYS A 28 6.54 -6.13 -11.78
N GLN A 29 7.19 -5.03 -12.14
CA GLN A 29 8.64 -5.00 -12.36
C GLN A 29 9.42 -5.46 -11.12
N ILE A 30 9.11 -4.91 -9.93
CA ILE A 30 9.76 -5.30 -8.68
C ILE A 30 9.53 -6.78 -8.35
N ARG A 31 8.32 -7.28 -8.60
CA ARG A 31 7.99 -8.70 -8.43
C ARG A 31 8.87 -9.55 -9.33
N ASP A 32 8.97 -9.22 -10.61
CA ASP A 32 9.70 -10.02 -11.59
C ASP A 32 11.21 -9.99 -11.33
N GLU A 33 11.79 -8.82 -11.00
CA GLU A 33 13.20 -8.67 -10.63
C GLU A 33 13.61 -9.47 -9.38
N SER A 34 12.66 -9.76 -8.49
CA SER A 34 12.92 -10.42 -7.21
C SER A 34 12.42 -11.86 -7.14
N ASP A 35 11.96 -12.43 -8.25
CA ASP A 35 11.26 -13.73 -8.30
C ASP A 35 10.09 -13.79 -7.31
N GLY A 36 9.36 -12.68 -7.16
CA GLY A 36 8.26 -12.52 -6.21
C GLY A 36 8.68 -12.54 -4.75
N ARG A 37 9.96 -12.35 -4.41
CA ARG A 37 10.42 -12.38 -3.01
C ARG A 37 10.34 -11.02 -2.32
N ALA A 38 10.55 -9.92 -3.05
CA ALA A 38 10.58 -8.57 -2.48
C ALA A 38 9.28 -8.21 -1.75
N LYS A 39 9.44 -7.43 -0.67
CA LYS A 39 8.34 -6.79 0.02
C LYS A 39 8.46 -5.28 -0.15
N THR A 40 7.34 -4.65 -0.47
CA THR A 40 7.28 -3.25 -0.91
C THR A 40 6.34 -2.45 -0.02
N LEU A 41 6.83 -1.31 0.46
CA LEU A 41 6.01 -0.28 1.11
C LEU A 41 5.54 0.72 0.07
N ILE A 42 4.28 1.11 0.13
CA ILE A 42 3.68 2.09 -0.78
C ILE A 42 3.09 3.20 0.08
N PHE A 43 3.69 4.38 0.02
CA PHE A 43 3.31 5.54 0.81
C PHE A 43 2.45 6.51 0.02
N SER A 44 1.47 7.09 0.71
CA SER A 44 0.69 8.23 0.25
C SER A 44 0.26 9.08 1.43
N GLN A 45 0.16 10.40 1.27
CA GLN A 45 -0.50 11.27 2.25
C GLN A 45 -2.03 11.12 2.22
N TRP A 46 -2.59 10.58 1.14
CA TRP A 46 -4.03 10.50 0.89
C TRP A 46 -4.55 9.07 1.09
N THR A 47 -5.32 8.85 2.15
CA THR A 47 -5.97 7.54 2.40
C THR A 47 -6.91 7.13 1.27
N MET A 48 -7.59 8.09 0.62
CA MET A 48 -8.42 7.83 -0.56
C MET A 48 -7.60 7.26 -1.73
N PHE A 49 -6.35 7.68 -1.91
CA PHE A 49 -5.52 7.15 -2.99
C PHE A 49 -5.10 5.70 -2.68
N LEU A 50 -4.78 5.40 -1.43
CA LEU A 50 -4.55 4.02 -1.02
C LEU A 50 -5.78 3.12 -1.26
N ASP A 51 -7.01 3.66 -1.16
CA ASP A 51 -8.23 2.91 -1.48
C ASP A 51 -8.32 2.55 -2.98
N LEU A 52 -7.95 3.50 -3.85
CA LEU A 52 -7.85 3.26 -5.29
C LEU A 52 -6.79 2.19 -5.58
N MET A 53 -5.64 2.23 -4.88
CA MET A 53 -4.60 1.23 -5.03
C MET A 53 -5.07 -0.17 -4.60
N GLU A 54 -5.82 -0.31 -3.52
CA GLU A 54 -6.38 -1.62 -3.13
C GLU A 54 -7.31 -2.18 -4.21
N ILE A 55 -8.15 -1.33 -4.81
CA ILE A 55 -9.04 -1.76 -5.89
C ILE A 55 -8.23 -2.14 -7.14
N ALA A 56 -7.20 -1.34 -7.49
CA ALA A 56 -6.31 -1.64 -8.61
C ALA A 56 -5.65 -3.02 -8.45
N LEU A 57 -5.09 -3.29 -7.27
CA LEU A 57 -4.43 -4.56 -6.95
C LEU A 57 -5.41 -5.75 -6.99
N GLN A 58 -6.65 -5.54 -6.56
CA GLN A 58 -7.68 -6.59 -6.57
C GLN A 58 -8.24 -6.87 -7.97
N LYS A 59 -8.24 -5.87 -8.86
CA LYS A 59 -8.76 -5.97 -10.23
C LYS A 59 -7.70 -6.43 -11.24
N ASP A 60 -6.42 -6.25 -10.93
CA ASP A 60 -5.33 -6.69 -11.79
C ASP A 60 -5.17 -8.22 -11.76
N GLU A 61 -5.15 -8.84 -12.95
CA GLU A 61 -5.14 -10.30 -13.09
C GLU A 61 -3.89 -10.97 -12.50
N GLU A 62 -2.75 -10.28 -12.51
CA GLU A 62 -1.49 -10.83 -12.02
C GLU A 62 -1.25 -10.51 -10.54
N LEU A 63 -1.77 -9.38 -10.06
CA LEU A 63 -1.56 -8.92 -8.69
C LEU A 63 -2.69 -9.30 -7.73
N LYS A 64 -3.85 -9.76 -8.20
CA LYS A 64 -4.98 -10.18 -7.33
C LYS A 64 -4.63 -11.25 -6.31
N HIS A 65 -3.58 -12.04 -6.56
CA HIS A 65 -3.07 -13.07 -5.66
C HIS A 65 -1.93 -12.60 -4.75
N VAL A 66 -1.41 -11.41 -4.98
CA VAL A 66 -0.36 -10.79 -4.17
C VAL A 66 -1.01 -10.17 -2.93
N GLY A 67 -0.68 -10.72 -1.76
CA GLY A 67 -1.23 -10.25 -0.50
C GLY A 67 -0.78 -8.82 -0.20
N HIS A 68 -1.72 -7.96 0.17
CA HIS A 68 -1.46 -6.62 0.68
C HIS A 68 -2.13 -6.40 2.04
N VAL A 69 -1.61 -5.44 2.79
CA VAL A 69 -2.21 -4.96 4.04
C VAL A 69 -2.22 -3.44 4.07
N ARG A 70 -3.14 -2.89 4.86
CA ARG A 70 -3.29 -1.45 5.10
C ARG A 70 -2.62 -1.07 6.42
N TYR A 71 -1.98 0.09 6.45
CA TYR A 71 -1.48 0.73 7.66
C TYR A 71 -1.76 2.23 7.58
N ASP A 72 -2.89 2.67 8.14
CA ASP A 72 -3.25 4.08 8.16
C ASP A 72 -3.50 4.60 9.58
N GLY A 73 -3.59 5.93 9.68
CA GLY A 73 -3.73 6.63 10.96
C GLY A 73 -5.11 6.46 11.61
N ASP A 74 -6.12 6.05 10.82
CA ASP A 74 -7.48 5.86 11.29
C ASP A 74 -7.69 4.45 11.89
N MET A 75 -6.75 3.53 11.67
CA MET A 75 -6.72 2.21 12.29
C MET A 75 -6.41 2.26 13.79
N ASN A 76 -7.18 1.50 14.57
CA ASN A 76 -6.86 1.27 15.97
C ASN A 76 -5.51 0.53 16.13
N MET A 77 -4.92 0.63 17.32
CA MET A 77 -3.59 0.07 17.61
C MET A 77 -3.50 -1.45 17.37
N LYS A 78 -4.57 -2.19 17.67
CA LYS A 78 -4.62 -3.65 17.49
C LYS A 78 -4.56 -4.04 16.02
N ASP A 79 -5.27 -3.33 15.15
CA ASP A 79 -5.30 -3.63 13.72
C ASP A 79 -4.02 -3.16 13.01
N ARG A 80 -3.42 -2.06 13.48
CA ARG A 80 -2.06 -1.66 13.08
C ARG A 80 -1.03 -2.74 13.40
N PHE A 81 -1.06 -3.27 14.62
CA PHE A 81 -0.16 -4.36 15.04
C PHE A 81 -0.35 -5.62 14.19
N LYS A 82 -1.60 -6.05 13.98
CA LYS A 82 -1.89 -7.22 13.12
C LYS A 82 -1.42 -7.03 11.69
N SER A 83 -1.56 -5.84 11.13
CA SER A 83 -1.14 -5.55 9.75
C SER A 83 0.38 -5.57 9.63
N ALA A 84 1.09 -4.96 10.58
CA ALA A 84 2.54 -5.04 10.68
C ALA A 84 3.03 -6.48 10.85
N GLN A 85 2.42 -7.24 11.76
CA GLN A 85 2.73 -8.64 12.00
C GLN A 85 2.50 -9.49 10.75
N ARG A 86 1.35 -9.34 10.08
CA ARG A 86 1.02 -10.08 8.86
C ARG A 86 2.00 -9.75 7.73
N PHE A 87 2.36 -8.48 7.56
CA PHE A 87 3.38 -8.09 6.58
C PHE A 87 4.75 -8.66 6.92
N ARG A 88 5.12 -8.79 8.19
CA ARG A 88 6.39 -9.41 8.60
C ARG A 88 6.39 -10.92 8.33
N GLU A 89 5.41 -11.61 8.88
CA GLU A 89 5.41 -13.07 9.03
C GLU A 89 4.83 -13.83 7.83
N ASN A 90 3.88 -13.26 7.09
CA ASN A 90 3.26 -13.95 5.97
C ASN A 90 4.11 -13.79 4.70
N PRO A 91 4.62 -14.87 4.09
CA PRO A 91 5.40 -14.79 2.86
C PRO A 91 4.57 -14.34 1.65
N ARG A 92 3.25 -14.54 1.66
CA ARG A 92 2.33 -14.11 0.58
C ARG A 92 1.95 -12.64 0.66
N THR A 93 2.11 -12.01 1.83
CA THR A 93 1.87 -10.57 2.00
C THR A 93 3.13 -9.82 1.56
N LYS A 94 3.09 -9.26 0.35
CA LYS A 94 4.23 -8.56 -0.28
C LYS A 94 4.11 -7.05 -0.23
N LEU A 95 2.89 -6.52 -0.12
CA LEU A 95 2.65 -5.10 -0.20
C LEU A 95 2.09 -4.58 1.13
N MET A 96 2.52 -3.39 1.53
CA MET A 96 1.90 -2.64 2.60
C MET A 96 1.61 -1.22 2.13
N LEU A 97 0.34 -0.82 2.23
CA LEU A 97 -0.14 0.52 1.89
C LEU A 97 -0.14 1.38 3.14
N ILE A 98 0.68 2.43 3.16
CA ILE A 98 0.93 3.25 4.35
C ILE A 98 0.47 4.69 4.12
N SER A 99 -0.34 5.23 5.03
CA SER A 99 -0.61 6.66 5.05
C SER A 99 0.55 7.40 5.73
N LEU A 100 1.06 8.50 5.16
CA LEU A 100 2.19 9.26 5.75
C LEU A 100 1.90 9.76 7.18
N LYS A 101 0.63 10.06 7.52
CA LYS A 101 0.23 10.38 8.90
C LYS A 101 0.53 9.27 9.91
N ALA A 102 0.62 8.02 9.46
CA ALA A 102 0.89 6.84 10.27
C ALA A 102 2.36 6.38 10.23
N GLY A 103 3.15 6.85 9.26
CA GLY A 103 4.56 6.47 9.09
C GLY A 103 5.46 6.89 10.25
N ASN A 104 5.18 8.07 10.85
CA ASN A 104 5.94 8.60 11.99
C ASN A 104 5.74 7.84 13.32
N ALA A 105 5.05 6.70 13.33
CA ALA A 105 4.69 5.96 14.54
C ALA A 105 5.79 4.99 15.06
N GLY A 106 7.03 5.05 14.55
CA GLY A 106 8.11 4.15 14.99
C GLY A 106 7.94 2.71 14.51
N LEU A 107 7.50 2.55 13.27
CA LEU A 107 7.27 1.26 12.63
C LEU A 107 8.59 0.58 12.26
N ASN A 108 8.90 -0.58 12.88
CA ASN A 108 10.02 -1.41 12.46
C ASN A 108 9.61 -2.28 11.25
N LEU A 109 9.84 -1.77 10.04
CA LEU A 109 9.50 -2.42 8.77
C LEU A 109 10.71 -3.00 8.03
N VAL A 110 11.75 -3.44 8.75
CA VAL A 110 13.01 -3.99 8.22
C VAL A 110 12.83 -5.13 7.20
N GLN A 111 11.65 -5.77 7.17
CA GLN A 111 11.31 -6.80 6.19
C GLN A 111 11.13 -6.25 4.76
N ALA A 112 10.88 -4.94 4.58
CA ALA A 112 10.69 -4.33 3.28
C ALA A 112 12.04 -4.04 2.60
N SER A 113 12.13 -4.33 1.31
CA SER A 113 13.32 -4.09 0.48
C SER A 113 13.11 -3.02 -0.59
N ARG A 114 11.87 -2.52 -0.73
CA ARG A 114 11.47 -1.50 -1.70
C ARG A 114 10.47 -0.53 -1.08
N VAL A 115 10.56 0.72 -1.50
CA VAL A 115 9.65 1.80 -1.12
C VAL A 115 9.17 2.52 -2.37
N ILE A 116 7.87 2.74 -2.49
CA ILE A 116 7.23 3.54 -3.53
C ILE A 116 6.52 4.71 -2.84
N ILE A 117 6.76 5.93 -3.29
CA ILE A 117 6.11 7.14 -2.80
C ILE A 117 5.19 7.65 -3.91
N LEU A 118 3.87 7.64 -3.68
CA LEU A 118 2.88 7.99 -4.70
C LEU A 118 2.67 9.50 -4.89
N ASP A 119 2.98 10.26 -3.85
CA ASP A 119 2.81 11.69 -3.84
C ASP A 119 3.95 12.32 -3.03
N PRO A 120 4.76 13.19 -3.66
CA PRO A 120 5.87 13.83 -2.99
C PRO A 120 5.36 14.76 -1.89
N PHE A 121 6.10 14.83 -0.80
CA PHE A 121 5.84 15.75 0.29
C PHE A 121 6.69 17.01 0.11
N TRP A 122 6.12 18.18 0.40
CA TRP A 122 6.81 19.47 0.26
C TRP A 122 8.00 19.65 1.22
N ASN A 123 8.21 18.72 2.15
CA ASN A 123 9.33 18.71 3.07
C ASN A 123 10.20 17.45 2.88
N PRO A 124 11.40 17.56 2.29
CA PRO A 124 12.28 16.42 2.02
C PRO A 124 12.72 15.68 3.29
N PHE A 125 12.66 16.33 4.47
CA PHE A 125 13.01 15.69 5.73
C PHE A 125 11.96 14.69 6.21
N VAL A 126 10.68 14.85 5.82
CA VAL A 126 9.62 13.89 6.17
C VAL A 126 9.70 12.65 5.27
N GLU A 127 10.15 12.79 4.02
CA GLU A 127 10.36 11.64 3.13
C GLU A 127 11.52 10.76 3.59
N MET A 128 12.62 11.33 4.11
CA MET A 128 13.73 10.53 4.66
C MET A 128 13.39 9.83 5.99
N GLN A 129 12.38 10.32 6.71
CA GLN A 129 11.98 9.78 8.02
C GLN A 129 10.88 8.70 7.93
N ALA A 130 10.10 8.70 6.85
CA ALA A 130 9.03 7.73 6.58
C ALA A 130 9.57 6.43 5.98
#